data_AF-A0A7J3I1V8-F1
#
_entry.id   AF-A0A7J3I1V8-F1
#
_cell.length_a   1.000
_cell.length_b   1.000
_cell.length_c   1.000
_cell.angle_alpha   90.00
_cell.angle_beta   90.00
_cell.angle_gamma   90.00
#
_symmetry.space_group_name_H-M   'P 1'
#
loop_
_entity.id
_entity.type
_entity.pdbx_description
1 polymer ?
#
loop_
_entity_poly.entity_id
_entity_poly.type
_entity_poly.pdbx_seq_one_letter_code
_entity_poly.pdbx_strand_id
1 'polypeptide(L)' 'VQISARNLKPNILAEYTYQLAVRFNKFYEECPVLTVDDPETRKARLALVQAVLQSLKNAMKILGIEIPPKM' A
#
# COMPACT_ATOMS: atom_id res chain seq x y z
N VAL A 1 -3.84 4.40 -11.98
CA VAL A 1 -4.94 3.79 -12.77
C VAL A 1 -5.17 4.50 -14.10
N GLN A 2 -5.61 5.77 -14.14
CA GLN A 2 -5.96 6.47 -15.39
C GLN A 2 -4.84 6.49 -16.46
N ILE A 3 -3.59 6.69 -16.07
CA ILE A 3 -2.43 6.68 -17.00
C ILE A 3 -2.24 5.29 -17.62
N SER A 4 -2.33 4.23 -16.80
CA SER A 4 -2.24 2.85 -17.25
C SER A 4 -3.36 2.51 -18.24
N ALA A 5 -4.60 2.90 -17.92
CA ALA A 5 -5.77 2.65 -18.77
C ALA A 5 -5.71 3.39 -20.12
N ARG A 6 -5.44 4.71 -20.11
CA ARG A 6 -5.37 5.51 -21.35
C ARG A 6 -4.28 5.06 -22.31
N ASN A 7 -3.17 4.57 -21.76
CA ASN A 7 -2.01 4.15 -22.55
C ASN A 7 -2.01 2.65 -22.87
N LEU A 8 -3.02 1.88 -22.43
CA LEU A 8 -3.06 0.41 -22.54
C LEU A 8 -1.79 -0.27 -21.99
N LYS A 9 -1.26 0.27 -20.89
CA LYS A 9 0.02 -0.14 -20.28
C LYS A 9 -0.21 -0.62 -18.83
N PRO A 10 -0.54 -1.91 -18.61
CA PRO A 10 -0.79 -2.45 -17.27
C PRO A 10 0.46 -2.45 -16.38
N ASN A 11 1.65 -2.53 -16.97
CA ASN A 11 2.93 -2.49 -16.25
C ASN A 11 3.11 -1.21 -15.42
N ILE A 12 2.49 -0.09 -15.81
CA ILE A 12 2.52 1.16 -15.02
C ILE A 12 1.84 0.96 -13.66
N LEU A 13 0.73 0.23 -13.63
CA LEU A 13 0.03 -0.05 -12.38
C LEU A 13 0.80 -1.09 -11.54
N ALA A 14 1.41 -2.09 -12.18
CA ALA A 14 2.27 -3.05 -11.49
C ALA A 14 3.47 -2.37 -10.83
N GLU A 15 4.17 -1.49 -11.55
CA GLU A 15 5.30 -0.72 -11.02
C GLU A 15 4.89 0.17 -9.84
N TYR A 16 3.76 0.88 -9.96
CA TYR A 16 3.20 1.65 -8.84
C TYR A 16 2.95 0.77 -7.61
N THR A 17 2.37 -0.42 -7.81
CA THR A 17 2.04 -1.35 -6.73
C THR A 17 3.30 -1.84 -6.03
N TYR A 18 4.34 -2.18 -6.81
CA TYR A 18 5.65 -2.56 -6.30
C TYR A 18 6.30 -1.43 -5.49
N GLN A 19 6.36 -0.22 -6.06
CA GLN A 19 6.95 0.92 -5.35
C GLN A 19 6.20 1.29 -4.07
N LEU A 20 4.87 1.15 -4.06
CA LEU A 20 4.06 1.37 -2.86
C LEU A 20 4.45 0.38 -1.75
N ALA A 21 4.57 -0.91 -2.08
CA ALA A 21 4.98 -1.93 -1.12
C ALA A 21 6.39 -1.69 -0.58
N VAL A 22 7.36 -1.35 -1.44
CA VAL A 22 8.74 -1.05 -1.03
C VAL A 22 8.78 0.14 -0.06
N ARG A 23 8.07 1.23 -0.39
CA ARG A 23 8.02 2.42 0.48
C ARG A 23 7.31 2.13 1.80
N PHE A 24 6.27 1.29 1.78
CA PHE A 24 5.57 0.89 2.98
C PHE A 24 6.42 0.04 3.91
N ASN A 25 7.19 -0.92 3.38
CA ASN A 25 8.13 -1.71 4.18
C ASN A 25 9.13 -0.82 4.90
N LYS A 26 9.73 0.14 4.17
CA LYS A 26 10.64 1.12 4.77
C LYS A 26 9.96 1.95 5.87
N PHE A 27 8.73 2.43 5.63
CA PHE A 27 7.96 3.12 6.66
C PHE A 27 7.73 2.24 7.89
N TYR A 28 7.38 0.97 7.71
CA TYR A 28 7.09 0.07 8.82
C TYR A 28 8.33 -0.25 9.66
N GLU A 29 9.50 -0.34 9.03
CA GLU A 29 10.80 -0.50 9.69
C GLU A 29 11.22 0.76 10.47
N GLU A 30 11.07 1.94 9.88
CA GLU A 30 11.56 3.20 10.45
C GLU A 30 10.58 3.85 11.43
N CYS A 31 9.28 3.56 11.33
CA CYS A 31 8.21 4.18 12.10
C CYS A 31 7.41 3.15 12.92
N PRO A 32 7.74 2.98 14.22
CA PRO A 32 7.02 2.03 15.08
C PRO A 32 5.52 2.36 15.15
N VAL A 33 4.66 1.46 14.67
CA VAL A 33 3.22 1.71 14.61
C VAL A 33 2.55 1.41 15.95
N LEU A 34 2.87 0.28 16.58
CA LEU A 34 2.17 -0.20 17.77
C LEU A 34 2.79 0.29 19.09
N THR A 35 4.09 0.55 19.09
CA THR A 35 4.87 0.89 20.29
C THR A 35 5.11 2.39 20.47
N VAL A 36 4.52 3.24 19.63
CA VAL A 36 4.62 4.70 19.82
C VAL A 36 3.75 5.15 20.98
N ASP A 37 4.32 5.86 21.94
CA ASP A 37 3.64 6.28 23.17
C ASP A 37 2.56 7.33 22.90
N ASP A 38 2.79 8.22 21.93
CA ASP A 38 1.83 9.26 21.55
C ASP A 38 0.58 8.65 20.87
N PRO A 39 -0.62 8.79 21.47
CA PRO A 39 -1.85 8.18 20.94
C PRO A 39 -2.27 8.73 19.58
N GLU A 40 -2.07 10.03 19.32
CA GLU A 40 -2.46 10.64 18.05
C GLU A 40 -1.54 10.18 16.91
N THR A 41 -0.23 10.10 17.15
CA THR A 41 0.73 9.52 16.21
C THR A 41 0.41 8.05 15.94
N ARG A 42 0.06 7.27 16.97
CA ARG A 42 -0.36 5.86 16.81
C ARG A 42 -1.57 5.76 15.88
N LYS A 43 -2.60 6.57 16.12
CA LYS A 43 -3.82 6.61 15.31
C LYS A 43 -3.53 7.01 13.87
N ALA A 44 -2.71 8.03 13.65
CA ALA A 44 -2.31 8.46 12.31
C ALA A 44 -1.55 7.37 11.55
N ARG A 45 -0.61 6.68 12.22
CA ARG A 45 0.16 5.57 11.61
C ARG A 45 -0.74 4.37 11.29
N LEU A 46 -1.68 4.01 12.15
CA LEU A 46 -2.66 2.96 11.87
C LEU A 46 -3.56 3.30 10.68
N ALA A 47 -4.01 4.55 10.58
CA ALA A 47 -4.79 5.01 9.42
C ALA A 47 -3.97 4.91 8.12
N LEU A 48 -2.67 5.24 8.17
CA LEU A 48 -1.77 5.08 7.03
C LEU A 48 -1.63 3.61 6.62
N VAL A 49 -1.43 2.70 7.58
CA VAL A 49 -1.37 1.24 7.31
C VAL A 49 -2.66 0.77 6.61
N GLN A 50 -3.83 1.17 7.11
CA GLN A 50 -5.10 0.81 6.49
C GLN A 50 -5.25 1.36 5.07
N ALA A 51 -4.85 2.61 4.84
CA ALA A 51 -4.90 3.23 3.52
C ALA A 51 -3.98 2.53 2.51
N VAL A 52 -2.77 2.15 2.93
CA VAL A 52 -1.84 1.40 2.08
C VAL A 52 -2.39 0.01 1.77
N LEU A 53 -2.91 -0.71 2.78
CA LEU A 53 -3.52 -2.03 2.59
C LEU A 53 -4.68 -1.96 1.58
N GLN A 54 -5.57 -0.97 1.71
CA GLN A 54 -6.67 -0.79 0.78
C GLN A 54 -6.19 -0.48 -0.64
N SER A 55 -5.14 0.33 -0.76
CA SER A 55 -4.55 0.70 -2.05
C SER A 55 -3.91 -0.50 -2.75
N LEU A 56 -3.15 -1.32 -2.02
CA LEU A 56 -2.56 -2.57 -2.53
C LEU A 56 -3.66 -3.54 -2.94
N LYS A 57 -4.71 -3.70 -2.12
CA LYS A 57 -5.85 -4.55 -2.46
C LYS A 57 -6.54 -4.15 -3.76
N ASN A 58 -6.79 -2.85 -3.92
CA ASN A 58 -7.41 -2.33 -5.14
C ASN A 58 -6.51 -2.55 -6.36
N ALA A 59 -5.21 -2.26 -6.24
CA ALA A 59 -4.28 -2.41 -7.36
C ALA A 59 -4.10 -3.88 -7.78
N MET A 60 -3.92 -4.79 -6.82
CA MET A 60 -3.82 -6.23 -7.09
C MET A 60 -5.12 -6.79 -7.69
N LYS A 61 -6.29 -6.36 -7.21
CA LYS A 61 -7.58 -6.72 -7.81
C LYS A 61 -7.69 -6.27 -9.27
N ILE A 62 -7.25 -5.05 -9.60
CA ILE A 62 -7.24 -4.55 -10.99
C ILE A 62 -6.25 -5.34 -11.86
N LEU A 63 -5.12 -5.75 -11.28
CA LEU A 63 -4.11 -6.58 -11.97
C LEU A 63 -4.53 -8.06 -12.09
N GLY A 64 -5.65 -8.47 -11.50
CA GLY A 64 -6.11 -9.87 -11.50
C GLY A 64 -5.28 -10.80 -10.61
N ILE A 65 -4.61 -10.24 -9.60
CA ILE A 65 -3.75 -10.98 -8.67
C ILE A 65 -4.53 -11.25 -7.38
N GLU A 66 -4.64 -12.51 -7.00
CA GLU A 66 -5.20 -12.89 -5.70
C GLU A 66 -4.24 -12.58 -4.57
N ILE A 67 -4.82 -12.12 -3.47
CA ILE A 67 -4.09 -11.65 -2.30
C ILE A 67 -4.23 -12.70 -1.21
N PRO A 68 -3.15 -13.10 -0.54
CA PRO A 68 -3.25 -14.02 0.58
C PRO A 68 -4.16 -13.43 1.68
N PRO A 69 -4.91 -14.28 2.41
CA PRO A 69 -5.82 -13.84 3.46
C PRO A 69 -5.10 -13.16 4.64
N LYS A 70 -3.78 -13.32 4.73
CA LYS A 70 -2.91 -12.59 5.65
C LYS A 70 -1.77 -11.96 4.85
N MET A 71 -1.58 -10.66 5.04
CA MET A 71 -0.36 -9.94 4.69
C MET A 71 0.50 -9.82 5.93
#